data_AF-A0A3D5UY70-F1
#
_entry.id   AF-A0A3D5UY70-F1
#
_cell.length_a   1.000
_cell.length_b   1.000
_cell.length_c   1.000
_cell.angle_alpha   90.00
_cell.angle_beta   90.00
_cell.angle_gamma   90.00
#
_symmetry.space_group_name_H-M   'P 1'
#
loop_
_entity.id
_entity.type
_entity.pdbx_description
1 polymer ?
#
loop_
_entity_poly.entity_id
_entity_poly.type
_entity_poly.pdbx_seq_one_letter_code
_entity_poly.pdbx_strand_id
1 'polypeptide(L)' 'MMWGGAHGWWGGLGMILFWGLIIAVAVFVFRMLTSNRVGETRDAIDILKERYARGEIDEDEFQRRKQQLQG' A
#
# COMPACT_ATOMS: atom_id res chain seq x y z
N MET A 1 -32.97 -8.07 40.77
CA MET A 1 -31.91 -7.05 40.86
C MET A 1 -31.20 -7.01 39.51
N MET A 2 -31.52 -6.01 38.70
CA MET A 2 -31.02 -5.87 37.33
C MET A 2 -29.80 -4.95 37.35
N TRP A 3 -28.61 -5.52 37.53
CA TRP A 3 -27.36 -4.75 37.58
C TRP A 3 -26.28 -5.45 36.74
N GLY A 4 -26.51 -5.55 35.43
CA GLY A 4 -25.57 -6.16 34.48
C GLY A 4 -25.48 -5.45 33.11
N GLY A 5 -26.37 -4.50 32.81
CA GLY A 5 -26.47 -3.91 31.47
C GLY A 5 -25.44 -2.83 31.13
N ALA A 6 -24.85 -2.17 32.13
CA ALA A 6 -23.94 -1.04 31.90
C ALA A 6 -22.50 -1.45 31.55
N HIS A 7 -22.05 -2.63 32.00
CA HIS A 7 -20.69 -3.12 31.74
C HIS A 7 -20.55 -3.78 30.36
N GLY A 8 -21.64 -4.23 29.73
CA GLY A 8 -21.62 -4.80 28.39
C GLY A 8 -21.44 -3.77 27.28
N TRP A 9 -22.00 -2.57 27.44
CA TRP A 9 -21.93 -1.52 26.42
C TRP A 9 -20.54 -0.87 26.36
N TRP A 10 -19.95 -0.58 27.52
CA TRP A 10 -18.58 -0.07 27.62
C TRP A 10 -17.52 -1.13 27.24
N GLY A 11 -17.75 -2.40 27.59
CA GLY A 11 -16.87 -3.51 27.17
C GLY A 11 -16.91 -3.76 25.66
N GLY A 12 -18.09 -3.70 25.04
CA GLY A 12 -18.26 -3.86 23.59
C GLY A 12 -17.64 -2.72 22.78
N LEU A 13 -17.80 -1.47 23.24
CA LEU A 13 -17.16 -0.30 22.61
C LEU A 13 -15.64 -0.39 22.66
N GLY A 14 -15.06 -0.79 23.79
CA GLY A 14 -13.61 -1.00 23.92
C GLY A 14 -13.09 -2.06 22.95
N MET A 15 -13.85 -3.14 22.74
CA MET A 15 -13.48 -4.19 21.79
C MET A 15 -13.52 -3.70 20.33
N ILE A 16 -14.55 -2.94 19.94
CA ILE A 16 -14.65 -2.37 18.59
C ILE A 16 -13.54 -1.35 18.35
N LEU A 17 -13.22 -0.51 19.33
CA LEU A 17 -12.11 0.44 19.24
C LEU A 17 -10.77 -0.28 19.10
N PHE A 18 -10.56 -1.36 19.84
CA PHE A 18 -9.34 -2.16 19.75
C PHE A 18 -9.17 -2.78 18.35
N TRP A 19 -10.21 -3.43 17.81
CA TRP A 19 -10.18 -3.98 16.46
C TRP A 19 -10.08 -2.89 15.39
N GLY A 20 -10.79 -1.77 15.56
CA GLY A 20 -10.71 -0.61 14.69
C GLY A 20 -9.30 -0.03 14.63
N LEU A 21 -8.62 0.06 15.78
CA LEU A 21 -7.23 0.50 15.87
C LEU A 21 -6.28 -0.48 15.16
N ILE A 22 -6.44 -1.78 15.38
CA ILE A 22 -5.64 -2.81 14.67
C ILE A 22 -5.80 -2.69 13.16
N ILE A 23 -7.04 -2.58 12.67
CA ILE A 23 -7.32 -2.42 11.24
C ILE A 23 -6.73 -1.11 10.71
N ALA A 24 -6.87 -0.01 11.45
CA ALA A 24 -6.32 1.28 11.05
C ALA A 24 -4.79 1.23 10.92
N VAL A 25 -4.10 0.59 11.89
CA VAL A 25 -2.64 0.40 11.83
C VAL A 25 -2.26 -0.50 10.66
N ALA A 26 -2.96 -1.62 10.45
CA ALA A 26 -2.70 -2.51 9.32
C ALA A 26 -2.85 -1.75 7.99
N VAL A 27 -3.96 -1.04 7.78
CA VAL A 27 -4.21 -0.23 6.58
C VAL A 27 -3.14 0.84 6.42
N PHE A 28 -2.75 1.54 7.49
CA PHE A 28 -1.70 2.56 7.44
C PHE A 28 -0.36 2.00 6.97
N VAL A 29 0.07 0.86 7.53
CA VAL A 29 1.30 0.17 7.13
C VAL A 29 1.22 -0.28 5.66
N PHE A 30 0.12 -0.93 5.25
CA PHE A 30 -0.09 -1.32 3.86
C PHE A 30 -0.08 -0.12 2.91
N ARG A 31 -0.69 0.99 3.30
CA ARG A 31 -0.73 2.21 2.48
C ARG A 31 0.64 2.83 2.35
N MET A 32 1.47 2.82 3.39
CA MET A 32 2.85 3.31 3.36
C MET A 32 3.72 2.44 2.45
N LEU A 33 3.62 1.11 2.57
CA LEU A 33 4.36 0.16 1.73
C LEU A 33 3.95 0.25 0.26
N THR A 34 2.65 0.36 -0.03
CA THR A 34 2.15 0.53 -1.41
C THR A 34 2.48 1.90 -1.98
N SER A 35 2.41 2.97 -1.19
CA SER A 35 2.74 4.33 -1.67
C SER A 35 4.22 4.47 -2.04
N ASN A 36 5.12 3.81 -1.31
CA ASN A 36 6.55 3.77 -1.67
C ASN A 36 6.79 2.99 -2.97
N ARG A 37 6.13 1.82 -3.15
CA ARG A 37 6.28 1.03 -4.37
C ARG A 37 5.74 1.73 -5.61
N VAL A 38 4.58 2.37 -5.52
CA VAL A 38 3.97 3.08 -6.66
C VAL A 38 4.78 4.31 -7.07
N GLY A 39 5.42 5.00 -6.11
CA GLY A 39 6.35 6.09 -6.40
C GLY A 39 7.61 5.60 -7.11
N GLU A 40 8.25 4.57 -6.56
CA GLU A 40 9.50 4.02 -7.10
C GLU A 40 9.34 3.39 -8.48
N THR A 41 8.22 2.69 -8.74
CA THR A 41 7.91 2.14 -10.07
C THR A 41 7.68 3.24 -11.12
N ARG A 42 7.05 4.36 -10.75
CA ARG A 42 6.85 5.50 -11.67
C ARG A 42 8.17 6.12 -12.07
N ASP A 43 9.04 6.40 -11.10
CA ASP A 43 10.36 6.96 -11.35
C ASP A 43 11.22 6.00 -12.19
N ALA A 44 11.18 4.70 -11.93
CA ALA A 44 11.92 3.70 -12.71
C ALA A 44 11.45 3.64 -14.18
N ILE A 45 10.14 3.71 -14.42
CA ILE A 45 9.57 3.73 -15.78
C ILE A 45 9.94 5.02 -16.52
N ASP A 46 9.91 6.17 -15.82
CA ASP A 46 10.27 7.46 -16.42
C ASP A 46 11.75 7.51 -16.81
N ILE A 47 12.65 6.96 -15.97
CA ILE A 47 14.08 6.81 -16.29
C ILE A 47 14.29 5.90 -17.51
N LEU A 48 13.55 4.78 -17.59
CA LEU A 48 13.59 3.86 -18.74
C LEU A 48 13.15 4.56 -20.04
N LYS A 49 12.08 5.36 -19.97
CA LYS A 49 11.55 6.09 -21.12
C LYS A 49 12.51 7.16 -21.63
N GLU A 50 13.20 7.86 -20.72
CA GLU A 50 14.20 8.86 -21.09
C GLU A 50 15.39 8.24 -21.84
N ARG A 51 15.89 7.08 -21.38
CA ARG A 51 17.01 6.38 -22.05
C ARG A 51 16.63 5.79 -23.39
N TYR A 52 15.39 5.32 -23.54
CA TYR A 52 14.85 4.89 -24.83
C TYR A 52 14.77 6.06 -25.82
N ALA A 53 14.29 7.23 -25.38
CA ALA A 53 14.25 8.43 -26.23
C ALA A 53 15.65 8.93 -26.64
N ARG A 54 16.67 8.67 -25.82
CA ARG A 54 18.08 8.92 -26.15
C ARG A 54 18.69 7.86 -27.07
N GLY A 55 18.00 6.75 -27.33
CA GLY A 55 18.50 5.63 -28.13
C GLY A 55 19.57 4.79 -27.43
N GLU A 56 19.70 4.91 -26.11
CA GLU A 56 20.67 4.13 -25.31
C GLU A 56 20.22 2.68 -25.07
N ILE A 57 18.92 2.41 -25.22
CA ILE A 57 18.29 1.09 -25.07
C ILE A 57 17.27 0.88 -26.18
N ASP A 58 17.20 -0.36 -26.66
CA ASP A 58 16.28 -0.79 -27.71
C ASP A 58 14.86 -1.04 -27.16
N GLU A 59 13.85 -1.06 -28.03
CA GLU A 59 12.45 -1.31 -27.69
C GLU A 59 12.28 -2.65 -26.96
N ASP A 60 12.98 -3.68 -27.43
CA ASP A 60 12.93 -5.03 -26.83
C ASP A 60 13.44 -5.03 -25.38
N GLU A 61 14.48 -4.24 -25.09
CA GLU A 61 15.04 -4.13 -23.76
C GLU A 61 14.14 -3.30 -22.83
N PHE A 62 13.54 -2.23 -23.36
CA PHE A 62 12.55 -1.42 -22.65
C PHE A 62 11.33 -2.26 -22.25
N GLN A 63 10.75 -3.03 -23.18
CA GLN A 63 9.58 -3.86 -22.92
C GLN A 63 9.85 -4.95 -21.89
N ARG A 64 11.02 -5.62 -21.95
CA ARG A 64 11.42 -6.63 -20.95
C ARG A 64 11.51 -6.04 -19.55
N ARG A 65 12.16 -4.89 -19.39
CA ARG A 65 12.34 -4.25 -18.08
C ARG A 65 11.04 -3.67 -17.53
N LYS A 66 10.17 -3.14 -18.40
CA LYS A 66 8.84 -2.65 -18.03
C LYS A 66 7.94 -3.78 -17.52
N GLN A 67 7.94 -4.95 -18.16
CA GLN A 67 7.18 -6.11 -17.69
C GLN A 67 7.66 -6.61 -16.32
N GLN A 68 8.97 -6.58 -16.07
CA GLN A 68 9.54 -6.96 -14.77
C GLN A 68 9.18 -5.98 -13.64
N LEU A 69 8.94 -4.70 -13.94
CA LEU A 69 8.56 -3.69 -12.96
C LEU A 69 7.04 -3.61 -12.70
N GLN A 70 6.23 -4.18 -13.60
CA GLN A 70 4.76 -4.20 -13.49
C GLN A 70 4.19 -5.52 -12.97
N GLY A 71 4.98 -6.59 -12.90
CA GLY A 71 4.60 -7.90 -12.34
C GLY A 71 5.02 -8.07 -10.89
#